data_AF-L1KWI7-F1
#
_entry.id   AF-L1KWI7-F1
#
_cell.length_a   1.000
_cell.length_b   1.000
_cell.length_c   1.000
_cell.angle_alpha   90.00
_cell.angle_beta   90.00
_cell.angle_gamma   90.00
#
_symmetry.space_group_name_H-M   'P 1'
#
loop_
_entity.id
_entity.type
_entity.pdbx_description
1 polymer ?
#
loop_
_entity_poly.entity_id
_entity_poly.type
_entity_poly.pdbx_seq_one_letter_code
_entity_poly.pdbx_strand_id
1 'polypeptide(L)' 'MKPDWREWLAAELEKGPAAHGWVEDQRWTLARIATVIARRFHVRFSPAQTWRILHQMG' A
#
# COMPACT_ATOMS: atom_id res chain seq x y z
N MET A 1 -16.86 -12.70 -4.33
CA MET A 1 -16.44 -11.31 -4.59
C MET A 1 -15.09 -11.13 -3.91
N LYS A 2 -13.98 -11.29 -4.65
CA LYS A 2 -12.65 -10.97 -4.09
C LYS A 2 -12.62 -9.45 -3.93
N PRO A 3 -12.29 -8.91 -2.76
CA PRO A 3 -12.45 -7.48 -2.55
C PRO A 3 -11.45 -6.71 -3.43
N ASP A 4 -11.95 -5.71 -4.17
CA ASP A 4 -11.24 -4.87 -5.16
C ASP A 4 -10.03 -4.10 -4.61
N TRP A 5 -9.72 -4.24 -3.31
CA TRP A 5 -8.68 -3.46 -2.64
C TRP A 5 -7.26 -3.80 -3.07
N ARG A 6 -6.98 -5.03 -3.55
CA ARG A 6 -5.64 -5.41 -4.02
C ARG A 6 -5.32 -4.81 -5.38
N GLU A 7 -6.30 -4.81 -6.29
CA GLU A 7 -6.19 -4.12 -7.59
C GLU A 7 -6.10 -2.61 -7.39
N TRP A 8 -6.92 -2.06 -6.49
CA TRP A 8 -6.79 -0.66 -6.07
C TRP A 8 -5.40 -0.36 -5.51
N LEU A 9 -4.87 -1.22 -4.62
CA LEU A 9 -3.55 -1.02 -4.05
C LEU A 9 -2.47 -1.04 -5.12
N ALA A 10 -2.52 -1.97 -6.08
CA ALA A 10 -1.58 -2.01 -7.20
C ALA A 10 -1.58 -0.69 -7.99
N ALA A 11 -2.77 -0.18 -8.34
CA ALA A 11 -2.89 1.10 -9.04
C ALA A 11 -2.35 2.29 -8.23
N GLU A 12 -2.54 2.32 -6.90
CA GLU A 12 -1.95 3.35 -6.05
C GLU A 12 -0.42 3.25 -5.96
N LEU A 13 0.12 2.02 -5.92
CA LEU A 13 1.57 1.83 -5.91
C LEU A 13 2.23 2.32 -7.21
N GLU A 14 1.54 2.17 -8.36
CA GLU A 14 1.97 2.69 -9.66
C GLU A 14 1.99 4.22 -9.73
N LYS A 15 1.07 4.91 -9.04
CA LYS A 15 1.10 6.37 -8.90
C LYS A 15 2.33 6.87 -8.12
N GLY A 16 2.93 5.98 -7.34
CA GLY A 16 4.14 6.24 -6.57
C GLY A 16 3.89 7.00 -5.26
N PRO A 17 4.90 7.07 -4.38
CA PRO A 17 4.75 7.65 -3.03
C PRO A 17 4.43 9.15 -3.04
N ALA A 18 4.85 9.89 -4.07
CA ALA A 18 4.60 11.31 -4.20
C ALA A 18 3.10 11.63 -4.29
N ALA A 19 2.30 10.79 -4.95
CA ALA A 19 0.84 10.92 -5.02
C ALA A 19 0.17 10.82 -3.64
N HIS A 20 0.86 10.29 -2.64
CA HIS A 20 0.39 10.13 -1.26
C HIS A 20 1.07 11.08 -0.26
N GLY A 21 1.85 12.05 -0.76
CA GLY A 21 2.50 13.11 0.02
C GLY A 21 3.96 12.82 0.41
N TRP A 22 4.55 11.71 -0.02
CA TRP A 22 5.98 11.41 0.23
C TRP A 22 6.83 11.84 -0.97
N VAL A 23 7.13 13.14 -1.03
CA VAL A 23 7.83 13.76 -2.17
C VAL A 23 9.36 13.70 -2.06
N GLU A 24 9.91 13.56 -0.86
CA GLU A 24 11.34 13.75 -0.59
C GLU A 24 12.22 12.62 -1.14
N ASP A 25 11.76 11.38 -1.04
CA ASP A 25 12.59 10.20 -1.32
C ASP A 25 11.92 9.18 -2.25
N GLN A 26 10.69 9.45 -2.73
CA GLN A 26 9.87 8.66 -3.68
C GLN A 26 9.99 7.14 -3.53
N ARG A 27 10.12 6.66 -2.28
CA ARG A 27 10.34 5.24 -1.96
C ARG A 27 9.12 4.62 -1.31
N TRP A 28 8.77 3.42 -1.75
CA TRP A 28 7.81 2.59 -1.03
C TRP A 28 8.51 1.85 0.10
N THR A 29 7.98 2.02 1.32
CA THR A 29 8.34 1.20 2.48
C THR A 29 7.11 0.46 2.97
N LEU A 30 7.28 -0.67 3.66
CA LEU A 30 6.15 -1.42 4.22
C LEU A 30 5.26 -0.55 5.11
N ALA A 31 5.85 0.38 5.88
CA ALA A 31 5.09 1.32 6.71
C ALA A 31 4.25 2.31 5.88
N ARG A 32 4.78 2.80 4.76
CA ARG A 32 4.04 3.70 3.85
C ARG A 32 2.91 2.99 3.14
N ILE A 33 3.15 1.77 2.67
CA ILE A 33 2.12 0.93 2.05
C ILE A 33 1.01 0.62 3.06
N ALA A 34 1.36 0.23 4.29
CA ALA A 34 0.38 0.03 5.36
C ALA A 34 -0.43 1.32 5.66
N THR A 35 0.21 2.48 5.58
CA THR A 35 -0.45 3.78 5.76
C THR A 35 -1.45 4.08 4.64
N VAL A 36 -1.13 3.79 3.38
CA VAL A 36 -2.06 3.97 2.25
C VAL A 36 -3.32 3.13 2.43
N ILE A 37 -3.15 1.86 2.80
CA ILE A 37 -4.26 0.94 3.08
C ILE A 37 -5.09 1.47 4.26
N ALA A 38 -4.44 1.87 5.35
CA ALA A 38 -5.13 2.35 6.55
C ALA A 38 -5.93 3.63 6.31
N ARG A 39 -5.45 4.53 5.45
CA ARG A 39 -6.17 5.76 5.07
C ARG A 39 -7.45 5.46 4.30
N ARG A 40 -7.45 4.47 3.41
CA ARG A 40 -8.61 4.16 2.55
C ARG A 40 -9.61 3.21 3.19
N PHE A 41 -9.13 2.19 3.89
CA PHE A 41 -9.96 1.09 4.40
C PHE A 41 -10.09 1.08 5.92
N HIS A 42 -9.43 1.99 6.64
CA HIS A 42 -9.40 2.04 8.10
C HIS A 42 -8.89 0.75 8.76
N VAL A 43 -8.13 -0.06 8.01
CA VAL A 43 -7.47 -1.29 8.49
C VAL A 43 -5.96 -1.06 8.56
N ARG A 44 -5.35 -1.38 9.71
CA ARG A 44 -3.89 -1.31 9.88
C ARG A 44 -3.29 -2.71 9.79
N PHE A 45 -2.26 -2.84 8.97
CA PHE A 45 -1.42 -4.03 8.91
C PHE A 45 -0.08 -3.76 9.56
N SER A 46 0.48 -4.78 10.22
CA SER A 46 1.88 -4.75 10.62
C SER A 46 2.80 -4.77 9.39
N PRO A 47 4.07 -4.38 9.51
CA PRO A 47 5.04 -4.51 8.41
C PRO A 47 5.13 -5.93 7.86
N ALA A 48 5.11 -6.95 8.74
CA ALA A 48 5.15 -8.35 8.33
C ALA A 48 3.89 -8.79 7.54
N GLN A 49 2.71 -8.35 7.98
CA GLN A 49 1.46 -8.57 7.24
C GLN A 49 1.48 -7.87 5.89
N THR A 50 1.97 -6.63 5.84
CA THR A 50 2.11 -5.86 4.60
C THR A 50 3.04 -6.56 3.62
N TRP A 51 4.18 -7.06 4.10
CA TRP A 51 5.11 -7.83 3.26
C TRP A 51 4.44 -9.09 2.69
N ARG A 52 3.71 -9.84 3.53
CA ARG A 52 2.98 -11.04 3.10
C ARG A 52 1.89 -10.72 2.06
N ILE A 53 1.20 -9.60 2.22
CA ILE A 53 0.21 -9.10 1.25
C ILE A 53 0.88 -8.83 -0.09
N LEU A 54 1.99 -8.07 -0.09
CA LEU A 54 2.71 -7.72 -1.30
C LEU A 54 3.26 -8.96 -2.01
N HIS A 55 3.84 -9.90 -1.26
CA HIS A 55 4.33 -11.15 -1.84
C HIS A 55 3.22 -12.02 -2.46
N GLN A 56 1.97 -11.88 -2.00
CA GLN A 56 0.83 -12.57 -2.59
C GLN A 56 0.23 -11.84 -3.80
N MET A 57 0.67 -10.60 -4.08
CA MET A 57 0.21 -9.82 -5.22
C MET A 57 1.04 -10.05 -6.49
N GLY A 58 2.24 -10.65 -6.37
CA GLY A 58 3.14 -10.97 -7.48
C GLY A 58 4.55 -11.25 -6.99
#